data_AF-A0A929SH08-F1
#
_entry.id   AF-A0A929SH08-F1
#
_cell.length_a   1.000
_cell.length_b   1.000
_cell.length_c   1.000
_cell.angle_alpha   90.00
_cell.angle_beta   90.00
_cell.angle_gamma   90.00
#
_symmetry.space_group_name_H-M   'P 1'
#
loop_
_entity.id
_entity.type
_entity.pdbx_description
1 polymer ?
#
loop_
_entity_poly.entity_id
_entity_poly.type
_entity_poly.pdbx_seq_one_letter_code
_entity_poly.pdbx_strand_id
1 'polypeptide(L)'
;MRKICQRDIFYYMNEELRVPQKEMCLIFNKVRQGNMVETRVSEIKQGKRKGYRGLKDAALPCFLQCFQGKEEELQFQKLLRFVKEEQLYFPGVEEEDDFQTYALRFLEYGLENCEIPVETGGVLPEATPVMKLALFPPVLENRTVPDTPASLQEKLRNHPRYLLLVSLCFLALFLYFVLFSQDGLSLFMKAYRLSFRQFILLILFLAVSPLLFGLIDVVISVYFYRKKHPGEDISLREISFIAKYGEKNSVIQGRGRYDLNPRLIFYSIACNLTGSFSAIALYLFLHTLTDFAAFAENPHFVAMANIVVYFNMLTTFAQTFFLFTREPMRVFRENVENPDTKRADRLHVIVNSIYMVYSMSFTAIGIALALLYSYDHAIMGKMPLSPYFALAIFTSHLFLWFSSCSPFAVQFNAECAGSFIFLSPIVIILSSLCSVLCFDSGMGVLLLNLVNFVAILTWLCCFLRSGVEKGIFHFIRAHRAYFALYVILFFLFYILSVHL
;
A
#
# COMPACT_ATOMS: atom_id res chain seq x y z
N MET A 1 -15.11 -24.85 -8.27
CA MET A 1 -16.30 -24.18 -7.71
C MET A 1 -16.27 -24.29 -6.19
N ARG A 2 -16.71 -23.25 -5.47
CA ARG A 2 -16.82 -23.23 -4.00
C ARG A 2 -18.29 -23.24 -3.58
N LYS A 3 -18.59 -23.74 -2.37
CA LYS A 3 -19.96 -23.72 -1.83
C LYS A 3 -20.41 -22.27 -1.58
N ILE A 4 -21.67 -21.97 -1.86
CA ILE A 4 -22.28 -20.67 -1.56
C ILE A 4 -22.32 -20.40 -0.04
N CYS A 5 -22.16 -19.14 0.37
CA CYS A 5 -22.29 -18.70 1.76
C CYS A 5 -22.98 -17.33 1.90
N GLN A 6 -23.20 -16.88 3.14
CA GLN A 6 -23.93 -15.64 3.43
C GLN A 6 -23.26 -14.41 2.83
N ARG A 7 -21.94 -14.43 2.69
CA ARG A 7 -21.18 -13.36 2.03
C ARG A 7 -21.65 -13.19 0.58
N ASP A 8 -21.87 -14.28 -0.14
CA ASP A 8 -22.27 -14.25 -1.54
C ASP A 8 -23.67 -13.68 -1.68
N ILE A 9 -24.58 -14.06 -0.76
CA ILE A 9 -25.94 -13.52 -0.71
C ILE A 9 -25.93 -12.03 -0.44
N PHE A 10 -25.18 -11.57 0.57
CA PHE A 10 -25.13 -10.14 0.92
C PHE A 10 -24.42 -9.31 -0.15
N TYR A 11 -23.43 -9.88 -0.82
CA TYR A 11 -22.78 -9.25 -1.96
C TYR A 11 -23.78 -9.11 -3.11
N TYR A 12 -24.43 -10.21 -3.51
CA TYR A 12 -25.40 -10.22 -4.60
C TYR A 12 -26.57 -9.24 -4.35
N MET A 13 -27.17 -9.29 -3.17
CA MET A 13 -28.26 -8.38 -2.81
C MET A 13 -27.82 -6.91 -2.83
N ASN A 14 -26.61 -6.61 -2.36
CA ASN A 14 -26.17 -5.22 -2.23
C ASN A 14 -25.62 -4.62 -3.52
N GLU A 15 -24.79 -5.36 -4.24
CA GLU A 15 -24.07 -4.86 -5.42
C GLU A 15 -24.86 -5.13 -6.71
N GLU A 16 -25.41 -6.34 -6.87
CA GLU A 16 -26.14 -6.70 -8.10
C GLU A 16 -27.58 -6.22 -8.06
N LEU A 17 -28.29 -6.45 -6.95
CA LEU A 17 -29.70 -6.05 -6.80
C LEU A 17 -29.91 -4.63 -6.25
N ARG A 18 -28.82 -3.96 -5.83
CA ARG A 18 -28.82 -2.62 -5.23
C ARG A 18 -29.72 -2.45 -4.00
N VAL A 19 -29.93 -3.53 -3.24
CA VAL A 19 -30.72 -3.49 -2.00
C VAL A 19 -29.91 -2.79 -0.91
N PRO A 20 -30.42 -1.71 -0.30
CA PRO A 20 -29.72 -1.01 0.77
C PRO A 20 -29.49 -1.90 1.99
N GLN A 21 -28.35 -1.71 2.67
CA GLN A 21 -28.01 -2.46 3.88
C GLN A 21 -29.08 -2.35 4.97
N LYS A 22 -29.73 -1.18 5.09
CA LYS A 22 -30.82 -0.95 6.04
C LYS A 22 -32.00 -1.91 5.80
N GLU A 23 -32.35 -2.18 4.55
CA GLU A 23 -33.46 -3.08 4.19
C GLU A 23 -33.11 -4.54 4.43
N MET A 24 -31.89 -4.95 4.08
CA MET A 24 -31.39 -6.29 4.42
C MET A 24 -31.43 -6.55 5.93
N CYS A 25 -30.99 -5.57 6.74
CA CYS A 25 -31.08 -5.68 8.20
C CYS A 25 -32.53 -5.82 8.70
N LEU A 26 -33.48 -5.11 8.08
CA LEU A 26 -34.91 -5.22 8.44
C LEU A 26 -35.46 -6.63 8.15
N ILE A 27 -35.08 -7.23 7.01
CA ILE A 27 -35.47 -8.61 6.67
C ILE A 27 -34.93 -9.59 7.71
N PHE A 28 -33.62 -9.53 7.98
CA PHE A 28 -32.98 -10.48 8.90
C PHE A 28 -33.43 -10.31 10.35
N ASN A 29 -33.76 -9.08 10.78
CA ASN A 29 -34.30 -8.82 12.11
C ASN A 29 -35.67 -9.46 12.34
N LYS A 30 -36.48 -9.70 11.30
CA LYS A 30 -37.79 -10.37 11.45
C LYS A 30 -37.68 -11.86 11.72
N VAL A 31 -36.57 -12.49 11.32
CA VAL A 31 -36.37 -13.95 11.36
C VAL A 31 -35.41 -14.37 12.49
N ARG A 32 -34.72 -13.40 13.11
CA ARG A 32 -33.82 -13.62 14.25
C ARG A 32 -34.60 -14.14 15.47
N GLN A 33 -34.21 -15.31 15.98
CA GLN A 33 -34.63 -15.80 17.29
C GLN A 33 -33.47 -15.69 18.30
N GLY A 34 -33.73 -15.08 19.45
CA GLY A 34 -32.80 -15.03 20.60
C GLY A 34 -31.69 -13.97 20.57
N ASN A 35 -30.87 -13.95 21.63
CA ASN A 35 -29.70 -13.07 21.81
C ASN A 35 -28.55 -13.47 20.87
N MET A 36 -28.74 -13.27 19.57
CA MET A 36 -27.69 -13.40 18.58
C MET A 36 -26.75 -12.18 18.66
N VAL A 37 -25.46 -12.43 18.95
CA VAL A 37 -24.42 -11.40 18.96
C VAL A 37 -24.45 -10.59 17.65
N GLU A 38 -24.57 -9.27 17.77
CA GLU A 38 -24.64 -8.34 16.64
C GLU A 38 -23.39 -8.47 15.76
N THR A 39 -23.54 -9.26 14.71
CA THR A 39 -22.61 -9.35 13.59
C THR A 39 -23.10 -8.31 12.59
N ARG A 40 -22.23 -7.46 12.03
CA ARG A 40 -22.65 -6.43 11.06
C ARG A 40 -22.68 -7.04 9.65
N VAL A 41 -23.76 -6.83 8.90
CA VAL A 41 -23.89 -7.30 7.50
C VAL A 41 -22.69 -6.88 6.63
N SER A 42 -22.21 -5.64 6.83
CA SER A 42 -21.02 -5.12 6.14
C SER A 42 -19.72 -5.87 6.48
N GLU A 43 -19.59 -6.42 7.69
CA GLU A 43 -18.43 -7.21 8.10
C GLU A 43 -18.49 -8.63 7.52
N ILE A 44 -19.69 -9.22 7.40
CA ILE A 44 -19.89 -10.53 6.76
C ILE A 44 -19.63 -10.44 5.25
N LYS A 45 -20.13 -9.39 4.59
CA LYS A 45 -19.86 -9.09 3.17
C LYS A 45 -18.34 -8.96 2.89
N GLN A 46 -17.60 -8.38 3.83
CA GLN A 46 -16.14 -8.22 3.74
C GLN A 46 -15.36 -9.48 4.17
N GLY A 47 -16.04 -10.57 4.54
CA GLY A 47 -15.41 -11.81 5.01
C GLY A 47 -14.76 -11.71 6.40
N LYS A 48 -15.04 -10.64 7.15
CA LYS A 48 -14.48 -10.40 8.50
C LYS A 48 -15.19 -11.20 9.60
N ARG A 49 -16.42 -11.65 9.34
CA ARG A 49 -17.19 -12.49 10.25
C ARG A 49 -17.85 -13.62 9.49
N LYS A 50 -17.98 -14.77 10.15
CA LYS A 50 -18.50 -16.00 9.54
C LYS A 50 -19.96 -15.88 9.11
N GLY A 51 -20.76 -15.02 9.72
CA GLY A 51 -22.18 -14.85 9.39
C GLY A 51 -23.09 -15.03 10.60
N TYR A 52 -24.39 -15.07 10.35
CA TYR A 52 -25.45 -15.36 11.32
C TYR A 52 -25.81 -16.85 11.29
N ARG A 53 -26.22 -17.43 12.43
CA ARG A 53 -26.89 -18.74 12.47
C ARG A 53 -28.40 -18.57 12.19
N GLY A 54 -29.04 -19.58 11.61
CA GLY A 54 -30.51 -19.65 11.51
C GLY A 54 -31.15 -18.67 10.53
N LEU A 55 -30.43 -18.16 9.53
CA LEU A 55 -31.02 -17.27 8.51
C LEU A 55 -31.63 -18.00 7.31
N LYS A 56 -31.60 -19.33 7.27
CA LYS A 56 -32.21 -20.12 6.19
C LYS A 56 -33.68 -19.72 5.97
N ASP A 57 -34.43 -19.55 7.07
CA ASP A 57 -35.85 -19.17 7.04
C ASP A 57 -36.10 -17.75 6.51
N ALA A 58 -35.05 -16.95 6.32
CA ALA A 58 -35.14 -15.63 5.70
C ALA A 58 -35.10 -15.67 4.16
N ALA A 59 -34.90 -16.84 3.55
CA ALA A 59 -34.84 -16.99 2.10
C ALA A 59 -36.13 -16.51 1.40
N LEU A 60 -37.31 -16.95 1.87
CA LEU A 60 -38.59 -16.52 1.30
C LEU A 60 -38.85 -15.01 1.49
N PRO A 61 -38.67 -14.41 2.70
CA PRO A 61 -38.70 -12.96 2.87
C PRO A 61 -37.73 -12.21 1.95
N CYS A 62 -36.51 -12.71 1.77
CA CYS A 62 -35.53 -12.14 0.84
C CYS A 62 -36.01 -12.21 -0.61
N PHE A 63 -36.58 -13.35 -1.03
CA PHE A 63 -37.12 -13.52 -2.37
C PHE A 63 -38.22 -12.51 -2.67
N LEU A 64 -39.24 -12.46 -1.80
CA LEU A 64 -40.39 -11.56 -1.95
C LEU A 64 -39.96 -10.09 -1.97
N GLN A 65 -39.00 -9.70 -1.13
CA GLN A 65 -38.62 -8.29 -1.04
C GLN A 65 -37.60 -7.86 -2.11
N CYS A 66 -36.72 -8.76 -2.56
CA CYS A 66 -35.59 -8.39 -3.42
C CYS A 66 -35.81 -8.73 -4.90
N PHE A 67 -36.69 -9.68 -5.19
CA PHE A 67 -36.90 -10.21 -6.54
C PHE A 67 -38.33 -10.04 -7.06
N GLN A 68 -39.35 -10.01 -6.20
CA GLN A 68 -40.75 -9.87 -6.62
C GLN A 68 -41.01 -8.50 -7.29
N GLY A 69 -41.78 -8.50 -8.39
CA GLY A 69 -42.12 -7.29 -9.15
C GLY A 69 -41.02 -6.81 -10.11
N LYS A 70 -39.93 -7.56 -10.26
CA LYS A 70 -38.88 -7.33 -11.27
C LYS A 70 -39.05 -8.30 -12.44
N GLU A 71 -38.53 -7.95 -13.61
CA GLU A 71 -38.57 -8.77 -14.82
C GLU A 71 -37.81 -10.10 -14.63
N GLU A 72 -38.55 -11.21 -14.51
CA GLU A 72 -38.03 -12.50 -14.04
C GLU A 72 -36.93 -13.07 -14.93
N GLU A 73 -37.12 -13.03 -16.26
CA GLU A 73 -36.15 -13.57 -17.22
C GLU A 73 -34.79 -12.87 -17.13
N LEU A 74 -34.79 -11.54 -17.02
CA LEU A 74 -33.58 -10.74 -16.86
C LEU A 74 -32.90 -11.01 -15.51
N GLN A 75 -33.66 -11.17 -14.43
CA GLN A 75 -33.11 -11.47 -13.11
C GLN A 75 -32.52 -12.89 -13.06
N PHE A 76 -33.15 -13.84 -13.75
CA PHE A 76 -32.66 -15.20 -13.80
C PHE A 76 -31.32 -15.27 -14.53
N GLN A 77 -31.19 -14.60 -15.68
CA GLN A 77 -29.94 -14.53 -16.42
C GLN A 77 -28.81 -13.86 -15.61
N LYS A 78 -29.12 -12.80 -14.86
CA LYS A 78 -28.14 -12.13 -13.97
C LYS A 78 -27.67 -13.04 -12.84
N LEU A 79 -28.59 -13.77 -12.22
CA LEU A 79 -28.28 -14.70 -11.15
C LEU A 79 -27.40 -15.86 -11.66
N LEU A 80 -27.74 -16.45 -12.80
CA LEU A 80 -26.95 -17.51 -13.44
C LEU A 80 -25.54 -17.02 -13.81
N ARG A 81 -25.42 -15.80 -14.35
CA ARG A 81 -24.13 -15.18 -14.66
C ARG A 81 -23.28 -15.00 -13.40
N PHE A 82 -23.87 -14.45 -12.35
CA PHE A 82 -23.19 -14.24 -11.07
C PHE A 82 -22.65 -15.56 -10.48
N VAL A 83 -23.49 -16.61 -10.44
CA VAL A 83 -23.09 -17.94 -9.94
C VAL A 83 -21.91 -18.50 -10.74
N LYS A 84 -21.90 -18.32 -12.07
CA LYS A 84 -20.82 -18.78 -12.95
C LYS A 84 -19.53 -17.97 -12.79
N GLU A 85 -19.61 -16.65 -12.71
CA GLU A 85 -18.46 -15.75 -12.56
C GLU A 85 -17.77 -15.95 -11.20
N GLU A 86 -18.55 -16.07 -10.14
CA GLU A 86 -18.04 -16.30 -8.77
C GLU A 86 -17.71 -17.78 -8.49
N GLN A 87 -17.87 -18.66 -9.48
CA GLN A 87 -17.57 -20.09 -9.39
C GLN A 87 -18.29 -20.76 -8.21
N LEU A 88 -19.57 -20.45 -8.01
CA LEU A 88 -20.39 -20.91 -6.90
C LEU A 88 -21.09 -22.23 -7.21
N TYR A 89 -21.37 -23.01 -6.17
CA TYR A 89 -22.15 -24.25 -6.24
C TYR A 89 -23.09 -24.38 -5.04
N PHE A 90 -24.30 -24.87 -5.27
CA PHE A 90 -25.26 -25.30 -4.25
C PHE A 90 -26.02 -26.55 -4.73
N PRO A 91 -26.39 -27.49 -3.83
CA PRO A 91 -27.00 -28.76 -4.20
C PRO A 91 -28.39 -28.62 -4.84
N GLY A 92 -28.76 -29.62 -5.66
CA GLY A 92 -30.12 -29.80 -6.15
C GLY A 92 -30.51 -28.96 -7.37
N VAL A 93 -29.55 -28.36 -8.08
CA VAL A 93 -29.81 -27.64 -9.34
C VAL A 93 -30.21 -28.62 -10.45
N GLU A 94 -31.40 -28.43 -11.03
CA GLU A 94 -31.94 -29.21 -12.14
C GLU A 94 -31.88 -28.39 -13.44
N GLU A 95 -31.75 -29.04 -14.60
CA GLU A 95 -31.66 -28.34 -15.90
C GLU A 95 -32.94 -27.56 -16.25
N GLU A 96 -34.08 -27.87 -15.61
CA GLU A 96 -35.39 -27.25 -15.80
C GLU A 96 -35.84 -26.34 -14.63
N ASP A 97 -34.95 -25.94 -13.71
CA ASP A 97 -35.35 -25.07 -12.59
C ASP A 97 -35.95 -23.74 -13.10
N ASP A 98 -37.15 -23.41 -12.63
CA ASP A 98 -37.71 -22.07 -12.81
C ASP A 98 -36.97 -21.03 -11.94
N PHE A 99 -37.10 -19.75 -12.29
CA PHE A 99 -36.39 -18.66 -11.62
C PHE A 99 -36.65 -18.62 -10.12
N GLN A 100 -37.92 -18.82 -9.71
CA GLN A 100 -38.31 -18.76 -8.31
C GLN A 100 -37.66 -19.88 -7.50
N THR A 101 -37.73 -21.11 -8.00
CA THR A 101 -37.15 -22.29 -7.38
C THR A 101 -35.63 -22.17 -7.29
N TYR A 102 -34.98 -21.74 -8.37
CA TYR A 102 -33.54 -21.52 -8.40
C TYR A 102 -33.10 -20.42 -7.43
N ALA A 103 -33.79 -19.28 -7.41
CA ALA A 103 -33.46 -18.15 -6.55
C ALA A 103 -33.71 -18.45 -5.07
N LEU A 104 -34.80 -19.15 -4.73
CA LEU A 104 -35.06 -19.60 -3.36
C LEU A 104 -33.98 -20.55 -2.89
N ARG A 105 -33.60 -21.54 -3.71
CA ARG A 105 -32.54 -22.48 -3.38
C ARG A 105 -31.19 -21.80 -3.20
N PHE A 106 -30.84 -20.85 -4.09
CA PHE A 106 -29.66 -19.98 -3.95
C PHE A 106 -29.67 -19.25 -2.59
N LEU A 107 -30.78 -18.62 -2.23
CA LEU A 107 -30.93 -17.90 -0.96
C LEU A 107 -30.85 -18.84 0.24
N GLU A 108 -31.54 -19.98 0.24
CA GLU A 108 -31.56 -20.95 1.34
C GLU A 108 -30.15 -21.47 1.66
N TYR A 109 -29.44 -22.00 0.66
CA TYR A 109 -28.10 -22.55 0.88
C TYR A 109 -27.09 -21.45 1.24
N GLY A 110 -27.21 -20.27 0.64
CA GLY A 110 -26.34 -19.15 0.98
C GLY A 110 -26.59 -18.62 2.39
N LEU A 111 -27.85 -18.51 2.82
CA LEU A 111 -28.24 -18.01 4.15
C LEU A 111 -28.07 -19.05 5.27
N GLU A 112 -28.12 -20.34 4.96
CA GLU A 112 -27.89 -21.44 5.92
C GLU A 112 -26.45 -21.44 6.47
N ASN A 113 -25.48 -20.97 5.67
CA ASN A 113 -24.10 -20.70 6.08
C ASN A 113 -23.42 -21.84 6.87
N CYS A 114 -23.20 -22.96 6.17
CA CYS A 114 -22.67 -24.21 6.74
C CYS A 114 -21.23 -24.15 7.31
N GLU A 115 -20.59 -22.97 7.39
CA GLU A 115 -19.23 -22.80 7.94
C GLU A 115 -19.21 -22.61 9.47
N ILE A 116 -20.37 -22.71 10.14
CA ILE A 116 -20.53 -22.61 11.59
C ILE A 116 -20.88 -23.99 12.16
N PRO A 117 -20.12 -24.54 13.13
CA PRO A 117 -20.47 -25.82 13.75
C PRO A 117 -21.83 -25.74 14.44
N VAL A 118 -22.67 -26.76 14.24
CA VAL A 118 -23.92 -26.96 14.99
C VAL A 118 -23.55 -27.38 16.41
N GLU A 119 -23.81 -26.53 17.39
CA GLU A 119 -23.78 -26.94 18.80
C GLU A 119 -25.02 -27.81 19.04
N THR A 120 -24.82 -29.12 19.02
CA THR A 120 -25.83 -30.07 19.48
C THR A 120 -25.84 -30.05 21.00
N GLY A 121 -26.82 -29.37 21.59
CA GLY A 121 -27.20 -29.52 23.01
C GLY A 121 -28.58 -30.19 23.08
N GLY A 122 -28.62 -31.32 23.80
CA GLY A 122 -29.73 -32.27 24.11
C GLY A 122 -31.16 -31.90 23.73
N VAL A 123 -31.98 -32.83 23.23
CA VAL A 123 -32.44 -34.05 23.92
C VAL A 123 -32.86 -35.12 22.88
N LEU A 124 -32.52 -36.39 23.14
CA LEU A 124 -32.92 -37.60 22.41
C LEU A 124 -34.39 -37.98 22.68
N PRO A 125 -35.08 -38.70 21.77
CA PRO A 125 -35.19 -40.17 21.97
C PRO A 125 -35.10 -41.04 20.70
N GLU A 126 -34.46 -42.22 20.89
CA GLU A 126 -34.72 -43.58 20.34
C GLU A 126 -34.95 -43.82 18.82
N ALA A 127 -34.43 -44.85 18.12
CA ALA A 127 -33.54 -45.97 18.42
C ALA A 127 -33.05 -46.66 17.10
N THR A 128 -31.74 -47.00 17.04
CA THR A 128 -31.07 -48.20 16.41
C THR A 128 -31.23 -48.59 14.90
N PRO A 129 -30.30 -49.39 14.31
CA PRO A 129 -28.84 -49.22 14.10
C PRO A 129 -28.37 -49.70 12.68
N VAL A 130 -27.06 -50.00 12.49
CA VAL A 130 -26.33 -50.67 11.36
C VAL A 130 -25.50 -49.71 10.49
N MET A 131 -24.22 -49.91 10.13
CA MET A 131 -23.10 -50.78 10.54
C MET A 131 -21.81 -50.23 9.85
N LYS A 132 -20.71 -50.23 10.62
CA LYS A 132 -19.26 -50.21 10.30
C LYS A 132 -18.80 -50.02 8.84
N LEU A 133 -17.81 -49.14 8.60
CA LEU A 133 -16.42 -49.54 8.23
C LEU A 133 -15.40 -48.37 8.17
N ALA A 134 -14.17 -48.72 8.58
CA ALA A 134 -12.86 -48.21 8.16
C ALA A 134 -12.33 -46.82 8.60
N LEU A 135 -11.56 -46.89 9.70
CA LEU A 135 -10.29 -46.22 9.99
C LEU A 135 -9.68 -45.34 8.87
N PHE A 136 -9.57 -44.04 9.13
CA PHE A 136 -8.48 -43.18 8.64
C PHE A 136 -7.90 -42.42 9.85
N PRO A 137 -6.57 -42.26 9.96
CA PRO A 137 -5.96 -41.53 11.07
C PRO A 137 -6.34 -40.04 10.99
N PRO A 138 -6.42 -39.33 12.13
CA PRO A 138 -6.82 -37.93 12.11
C PRO A 138 -5.73 -37.10 11.43
N VAL A 139 -6.05 -36.55 10.26
CA VAL A 139 -5.34 -35.39 9.73
C VAL A 139 -5.59 -34.26 10.71
N LEU A 140 -4.51 -33.83 11.36
CA LEU A 140 -4.49 -32.66 12.25
C LEU A 140 -4.78 -31.42 11.40
N GLU A 141 -6.06 -31.12 11.20
CA GLU A 141 -6.52 -29.91 10.53
C GLU A 141 -6.23 -28.73 11.47
N ASN A 142 -5.11 -28.06 11.22
CA ASN A 142 -4.76 -26.80 11.86
C ASN A 142 -5.94 -25.83 11.69
N ARG A 143 -6.68 -25.62 12.78
CA ARG A 143 -7.70 -24.57 12.92
C ARG A 143 -7.10 -23.23 12.48
N THR A 144 -7.42 -22.79 11.26
CA THR A 144 -7.18 -21.42 10.84
C THR A 144 -8.18 -20.52 11.56
N VAL A 145 -7.70 -19.88 12.62
CA VAL A 145 -8.33 -18.73 13.27
C VAL A 145 -8.60 -17.68 12.18
N PRO A 146 -9.78 -17.04 12.12
CA PRO A 146 -10.01 -15.92 11.22
C PRO A 146 -9.07 -14.76 11.62
N ASP A 147 -8.08 -14.48 10.76
CA ASP A 147 -7.07 -13.44 10.96
C ASP A 147 -7.75 -12.07 11.08
N THR A 148 -7.88 -11.58 12.31
CA THR A 148 -8.12 -10.17 12.56
C THR A 148 -6.83 -9.44 12.16
N PRO A 149 -6.86 -8.32 11.41
CA PRO A 149 -5.63 -7.65 11.01
C PRO A 149 -4.80 -7.32 12.25
N ALA A 150 -3.61 -7.92 12.33
CA ALA A 150 -2.74 -7.80 13.49
C ALA A 150 -2.51 -6.33 13.84
N SER A 151 -2.72 -5.99 15.11
CA SER A 151 -2.47 -4.63 15.60
C SER A 151 -1.02 -4.23 15.35
N LEU A 152 -0.73 -2.91 15.24
CA LEU A 152 0.65 -2.44 15.07
C LEU A 152 1.57 -2.96 16.20
N GLN A 153 1.06 -3.00 17.43
CA GLN A 153 1.78 -3.54 18.58
C GLN A 153 2.14 -5.02 18.38
N GLU A 154 1.22 -5.82 17.85
CA GLU A 154 1.45 -7.23 17.56
C GLU A 154 2.47 -7.42 16.42
N LYS A 155 2.38 -6.61 15.35
CA LYS A 155 3.37 -6.63 14.27
C LYS A 155 4.77 -6.30 14.79
N LEU A 156 4.91 -5.27 15.62
CA LEU A 156 6.19 -4.88 16.21
C LEU A 156 6.75 -5.99 17.11
N ARG A 157 5.90 -6.56 17.98
CA ARG A 157 6.27 -7.67 18.87
C ARG A 157 6.76 -8.91 18.09
N ASN A 158 6.17 -9.17 16.93
CA ASN A 158 6.49 -10.34 16.11
C ASN A 158 7.75 -10.16 15.24
N HIS A 159 8.34 -8.96 15.20
CA HIS A 159 9.51 -8.65 14.36
C HIS A 159 10.66 -7.97 15.12
N PRO A 160 11.14 -8.53 16.25
CA PRO A 160 12.20 -7.91 17.06
C PRO A 160 13.54 -7.81 16.31
N ARG A 161 13.83 -8.74 15.38
CA ARG A 161 15.03 -8.69 14.54
C ARG A 161 15.06 -7.47 13.63
N TYR A 162 13.90 -7.04 13.15
CA TYR A 162 13.79 -5.84 12.34
C TYR A 162 14.05 -4.58 13.18
N LEU A 163 13.48 -4.52 14.39
CA LEU A 163 13.74 -3.42 15.32
C LEU A 163 15.21 -3.33 15.69
N LEU A 164 15.85 -4.47 15.96
CA LEU A 164 17.29 -4.53 16.22
C LEU A 164 18.09 -4.02 15.01
N LEU A 165 17.75 -4.43 13.78
CA LEU A 165 18.39 -3.92 12.56
C LEU A 165 18.27 -2.40 12.45
N VAL A 166 17.06 -1.86 12.67
CA VAL A 166 16.83 -0.41 12.65
C VAL A 166 17.70 0.29 13.70
N SER A 167 17.69 -0.18 14.95
CA SER A 167 18.52 0.38 16.02
C SER A 167 20.01 0.33 15.69
N LEU A 168 20.49 -0.75 15.08
CA LEU A 168 21.89 -0.89 14.64
C LEU A 168 22.22 0.09 13.51
N CYS A 169 21.31 0.34 12.56
CA CYS A 169 21.51 1.34 11.51
C CYS A 169 21.60 2.76 12.08
N PHE A 170 20.75 3.10 13.05
CA PHE A 170 20.83 4.40 13.74
C PHE A 170 22.13 4.54 14.53
N LEU A 171 22.52 3.50 15.26
CA LEU A 171 23.79 3.47 16.00
C LEU A 171 24.98 3.60 15.05
N ALA A 172 24.98 2.90 13.92
CA ALA A 172 26.04 2.97 12.93
C ALA A 172 26.20 4.38 12.35
N LEU A 173 25.08 5.05 12.02
CA LEU A 173 25.14 6.44 11.56
C LEU A 173 25.64 7.38 12.66
N PHE A 174 25.13 7.23 13.89
CA PHE A 174 25.60 8.02 15.02
C PHE A 174 27.09 7.85 15.27
N LEU A 175 27.59 6.62 15.28
CA LEU A 175 29.02 6.32 15.41
C LEU A 175 29.82 6.89 14.24
N TYR A 176 29.30 6.85 13.01
CA TYR A 176 29.95 7.49 11.87
C TYR A 176 30.07 9.01 12.06
N PHE A 177 29.02 9.69 12.53
CA PHE A 177 29.07 11.12 12.84
C PHE A 177 30.11 11.45 13.91
N VAL A 178 30.15 10.67 14.99
CA VAL A 178 31.09 10.88 16.10
C VAL A 178 32.54 10.57 15.68
N LEU A 179 32.80 9.40 15.10
CA LEU A 179 34.15 8.91 14.80
C LEU A 179 34.85 9.69 13.69
N PHE A 180 34.09 10.17 12.69
CA PHE A 180 34.66 10.89 11.54
C PHE A 180 34.42 12.40 11.60
N SER A 181 33.90 12.90 12.74
CA SER A 181 33.50 14.30 12.93
C SER A 181 32.68 14.80 11.74
N GLN A 182 31.66 14.02 11.39
CA GLN A 182 30.73 14.30 10.31
C GLN A 182 29.34 14.58 10.88
N ASP A 183 28.52 15.26 10.07
CA ASP A 183 27.14 15.56 10.40
C ASP A 183 26.31 15.63 9.10
N GLY A 184 24.99 15.74 9.23
CA GLY A 184 24.06 15.79 8.12
C GLY A 184 24.29 16.98 7.18
N LEU A 185 24.72 18.13 7.71
CA LEU A 185 25.03 19.31 6.89
C LEU A 185 26.33 19.09 6.11
N SER A 186 27.36 18.55 6.77
CA SER A 186 28.62 18.15 6.11
C SER A 186 28.39 17.13 4.99
N LEU A 187 27.50 16.15 5.18
CA LEU A 187 27.11 15.20 4.13
C LEU A 187 26.37 15.88 2.97
N PHE A 188 25.43 16.78 3.28
CA PHE A 188 24.73 17.58 2.27
C PHE A 188 25.71 18.43 1.46
N MET A 189 26.61 19.16 2.12
CA MET A 189 27.60 20.01 1.46
C MET A 189 28.59 19.21 0.62
N LYS A 190 28.97 18.00 1.04
CA LYS A 190 29.76 17.07 0.20
C LYS A 190 29.03 16.71 -1.09
N ALA A 191 27.73 16.43 -1.02
CA ALA A 191 26.93 16.13 -2.20
C ALA A 191 26.72 17.37 -3.09
N TYR A 192 26.45 18.53 -2.49
CA TYR A 192 26.31 19.81 -3.19
C TYR A 192 27.59 20.21 -3.94
N ARG A 193 28.77 20.01 -3.34
CA ARG A 193 30.08 20.34 -3.94
C ARG A 193 30.55 19.35 -5.01
N LEU A 194 29.85 18.23 -5.23
CA LEU A 194 30.14 17.37 -6.38
C LEU A 194 29.96 18.17 -7.67
N SER A 195 30.75 17.88 -8.70
CA SER A 195 30.47 18.43 -10.02
C SER A 195 29.11 17.95 -10.53
N PHE A 196 28.46 18.75 -11.38
CA PHE A 196 27.16 18.41 -11.98
C PHE A 196 27.12 16.98 -12.56
N ARG A 197 28.19 16.58 -13.26
CA ARG A 197 28.32 15.22 -13.83
C ARG A 197 28.40 14.14 -12.76
N GLN A 198 29.21 14.36 -11.71
CA GLN A 198 29.34 13.40 -10.61
C GLN A 198 28.02 13.24 -9.84
N PHE A 199 27.34 14.34 -9.52
CA PHE A 199 26.07 14.29 -8.81
C PHE A 199 25.00 13.53 -9.62
N ILE A 200 24.85 13.83 -10.91
CA ILE A 200 23.91 13.12 -11.79
C ILE A 200 24.24 11.64 -11.89
N LEU A 201 25.50 11.29 -12.15
CA LEU A 201 25.90 9.89 -12.27
C LEU A 201 25.64 9.11 -10.97
N LEU A 202 25.94 9.72 -9.82
CA LEU A 202 25.71 9.12 -8.51
C LEU A 202 24.22 8.88 -8.25
N ILE A 203 23.37 9.90 -8.39
CA ILE A 203 21.95 9.78 -8.06
C ILE A 203 21.23 8.82 -9.02
N LEU A 204 21.56 8.84 -10.32
CA LEU A 204 20.97 7.91 -11.30
C LEU A 204 21.46 6.47 -11.08
N PHE A 205 22.74 6.28 -10.75
CA PHE A 205 23.25 4.97 -10.37
C PHE A 205 22.51 4.43 -9.15
N LEU A 206 22.35 5.24 -8.09
CA LEU A 206 21.59 4.85 -6.91
C LEU A 206 20.13 4.52 -7.26
N ALA A 207 19.49 5.30 -8.14
CA ALA A 207 18.10 5.07 -8.55
C ALA A 207 17.87 3.73 -9.26
N VAL A 208 18.81 3.32 -10.12
CA VAL A 208 18.75 2.07 -10.91
C VAL A 208 19.31 0.87 -10.14
N SER A 209 20.18 1.09 -9.17
CA SER A 209 20.83 0.01 -8.41
C SER A 209 19.88 -1.02 -7.76
N PRO A 210 18.65 -0.70 -7.30
CA PRO A 210 17.72 -1.72 -6.82
C PRO A 210 17.37 -2.78 -7.86
N LEU A 211 17.36 -2.44 -9.17
CA LEU A 211 17.20 -3.44 -10.22
C LEU A 211 18.37 -4.42 -10.23
N LEU A 212 19.60 -3.89 -10.24
CA LEU A 212 20.82 -4.72 -10.31
C LEU A 212 20.89 -5.69 -9.13
N PHE A 213 20.62 -5.20 -7.92
CA PHE A 213 20.59 -6.03 -6.72
C PHE A 213 19.36 -6.95 -6.65
N GLY A 214 18.26 -6.58 -7.32
CA GLY A 214 17.09 -7.43 -7.52
C GLY A 214 17.40 -8.64 -8.40
N LEU A 215 18.19 -8.46 -9.45
CA LEU A 215 18.69 -9.56 -10.28
C LEU A 215 19.63 -10.48 -9.49
N ILE A 216 20.44 -9.94 -8.58
CA ILE A 216 21.24 -10.77 -7.66
C ILE A 216 20.32 -11.55 -6.70
N ASP A 217 19.25 -10.92 -6.19
CA ASP A 217 18.23 -11.59 -5.37
C ASP A 217 17.58 -12.78 -6.11
N VAL A 218 17.35 -12.65 -7.42
CA VAL A 218 16.86 -13.76 -8.27
C VAL A 218 17.88 -14.90 -8.32
N VAL A 219 19.16 -14.60 -8.59
CA VAL A 219 20.23 -15.61 -8.64
C VAL A 219 20.30 -16.37 -7.31
N ILE A 220 20.22 -15.66 -6.18
CA ILE A 220 20.19 -16.27 -4.84
C ILE A 220 18.97 -17.19 -4.69
N SER A 221 17.79 -16.76 -5.13
CA SER A 221 16.57 -17.58 -5.05
C SER A 221 16.70 -18.88 -5.84
N VAL A 222 17.16 -18.78 -7.10
CA VAL A 222 17.36 -19.93 -7.99
C VAL A 222 18.45 -20.87 -7.45
N TYR A 223 19.53 -20.33 -6.88
CA TYR A 223 20.58 -21.14 -6.25
C TYR A 223 20.04 -22.00 -5.10
N PHE A 224 19.29 -21.39 -4.18
CA PHE A 224 18.68 -22.14 -3.07
C PHE A 224 17.63 -23.14 -3.54
N TYR A 225 16.90 -22.81 -4.60
CA TYR A 225 15.95 -23.72 -5.23
C TYR A 225 16.65 -24.97 -5.78
N ARG A 226 17.66 -24.80 -6.63
CA ARG A 226 18.45 -25.92 -7.21
C ARG A 226 19.11 -26.79 -6.16
N LYS A 227 19.57 -26.20 -5.06
CA LYS A 227 20.14 -26.96 -3.94
C LYS A 227 19.12 -27.92 -3.31
N LYS A 228 17.84 -27.54 -3.28
CA LYS A 228 16.74 -28.38 -2.77
C LYS A 228 16.21 -29.36 -3.83
N HIS A 229 16.32 -28.99 -5.11
CA HIS A 229 15.81 -29.72 -6.27
C HIS A 229 16.94 -30.04 -7.26
N PRO A 230 17.88 -30.95 -6.90
CA PRO A 230 19.02 -31.27 -7.75
C PRO A 230 18.56 -31.98 -9.02
N GLY A 231 19.07 -31.54 -10.17
CA GLY A 231 18.81 -32.18 -11.48
C GLY A 231 17.48 -31.81 -12.13
N GLU A 232 16.68 -30.92 -11.54
CA GLU A 232 15.49 -30.37 -12.20
C GLU A 232 15.88 -29.28 -13.21
N ASP A 233 15.39 -29.42 -14.44
CA ASP A 233 15.46 -28.37 -15.44
C ASP A 233 14.48 -27.24 -15.09
N ILE A 234 14.96 -26.00 -15.20
CA ILE A 234 14.20 -24.79 -14.83
C ILE A 234 14.09 -23.90 -16.05
N SER A 235 12.86 -23.68 -16.51
CA SER A 235 12.54 -22.74 -17.58
C SER A 235 12.63 -21.27 -17.11
N LEU A 236 12.76 -20.34 -18.06
CA LEU A 236 12.77 -18.90 -17.77
C LEU A 236 11.50 -18.42 -17.04
N ARG A 237 10.35 -19.02 -17.34
CA ARG A 237 9.07 -18.71 -16.67
C ARG A 237 9.07 -19.21 -15.23
N GLU A 238 9.67 -20.35 -14.95
CA GLU A 238 9.77 -20.86 -13.58
C GLU A 238 10.74 -20.03 -12.73
N ILE A 239 11.76 -19.42 -13.32
CA ILE A 239 12.65 -18.48 -12.61
C ILE A 239 11.84 -17.32 -12.01
N SER A 240 10.86 -16.76 -12.72
CA SER A 240 10.04 -15.66 -12.19
C SER A 240 9.16 -16.10 -11.02
N PHE A 241 8.61 -17.32 -11.09
CA PHE A 241 7.85 -17.90 -9.98
C PHE A 241 8.73 -18.22 -8.77
N ILE A 242 9.88 -18.85 -8.98
CA ILE A 242 10.85 -19.16 -7.92
C ILE A 242 11.37 -17.87 -7.27
N ALA A 243 11.65 -16.83 -8.05
CA ALA A 243 12.09 -15.54 -7.52
C ALA A 243 11.01 -14.85 -6.68
N LYS A 244 9.76 -14.84 -7.17
CA LYS A 244 8.67 -14.11 -6.52
C LYS A 244 8.05 -14.87 -5.35
N TYR A 245 7.92 -16.19 -5.45
CA TYR A 245 7.16 -17.04 -4.53
C TYR A 245 8.01 -18.06 -3.76
N GLY A 246 9.28 -18.21 -4.13
CA GLY A 246 10.21 -19.18 -3.52
C GLY A 246 10.07 -20.61 -4.03
N GLU A 247 9.11 -20.88 -4.92
CA GLU A 247 8.78 -22.21 -5.45
C GLU A 247 8.07 -22.06 -6.81
N LYS A 248 8.05 -23.12 -7.65
CA LYS A 248 7.45 -23.05 -8.99
C LYS A 248 5.92 -23.24 -9.00
N ASN A 249 5.38 -24.04 -8.08
CA ASN A 249 3.98 -24.49 -8.09
C ASN A 249 3.16 -24.06 -6.86
N SER A 250 3.79 -23.44 -5.86
CA SER A 250 3.12 -22.96 -4.66
C SER A 250 3.78 -21.68 -4.12
N VAL A 251 3.13 -21.04 -3.15
CA VAL A 251 3.71 -19.88 -2.46
C VAL A 251 4.33 -20.33 -1.15
N ILE A 252 5.64 -20.16 -1.00
CA ILE A 252 6.32 -20.40 0.28
C ILE A 252 6.55 -19.07 0.99
N GLN A 253 5.80 -18.86 2.06
CA GLN A 253 5.89 -17.64 2.87
C GLN A 253 7.33 -17.40 3.35
N GLY A 254 7.76 -16.16 3.26
CA GLY A 254 9.09 -15.69 3.62
C GLY A 254 10.21 -16.03 2.62
N ARG A 255 9.93 -16.75 1.52
CA ARG A 255 10.96 -17.17 0.55
C ARG A 255 11.03 -16.31 -0.71
N GLY A 256 9.99 -15.57 -1.05
CA GLY A 256 10.02 -14.62 -2.17
C GLY A 256 11.17 -13.61 -2.01
N ARG A 257 11.94 -13.39 -3.08
CA ARG A 257 13.10 -12.50 -3.09
C ARG A 257 12.99 -11.32 -4.04
N TYR A 258 12.48 -11.50 -5.24
CA TYR A 258 12.34 -10.42 -6.23
C TYR A 258 11.23 -10.73 -7.22
N ASP A 259 10.60 -9.69 -7.77
CA ASP A 259 9.52 -9.84 -8.72
C ASP A 259 9.98 -9.40 -10.12
N LEU A 260 10.06 -10.36 -11.02
CA LEU A 260 10.52 -10.17 -12.40
C LEU A 260 9.43 -9.68 -13.36
N ASN A 261 8.23 -9.33 -12.87
CA ASN A 261 7.18 -8.75 -13.71
C ASN A 261 7.70 -7.45 -14.37
N PRO A 262 7.76 -7.37 -15.72
CA PRO A 262 8.33 -6.21 -16.42
C PRO A 262 7.62 -4.90 -16.10
N ARG A 263 6.29 -4.94 -15.85
CA ARG A 263 5.51 -3.75 -15.51
C ARG A 263 5.87 -3.23 -14.11
N LEU A 264 6.16 -4.14 -13.18
CA LEU A 264 6.56 -3.76 -11.82
C LEU A 264 7.99 -3.23 -11.80
N ILE A 265 8.89 -3.84 -12.58
CA ILE A 265 10.26 -3.33 -12.78
C ILE A 265 10.20 -1.91 -13.36
N PHE A 266 9.42 -1.70 -14.42
CA PHE A 266 9.24 -0.38 -15.02
C PHE A 266 8.72 0.65 -14.00
N TYR A 267 7.67 0.29 -13.25
CA TYR A 267 7.13 1.14 -12.20
C TYR A 267 8.19 1.50 -11.15
N SER A 268 8.94 0.52 -10.65
CA SER A 268 9.98 0.75 -9.63
C SER A 268 11.10 1.67 -10.14
N ILE A 269 11.58 1.44 -11.36
CA ILE A 269 12.65 2.27 -11.97
C ILE A 269 12.13 3.68 -12.21
N ALA A 270 10.93 3.82 -12.79
CA ALA A 270 10.35 5.12 -13.07
C ALA A 270 10.09 5.94 -11.78
N CYS A 271 9.63 5.29 -10.70
CA CYS A 271 9.52 5.92 -9.37
C CYS A 271 10.87 6.47 -8.88
N ASN A 272 11.93 5.67 -8.94
CA ASN A 272 13.24 6.12 -8.48
C ASN A 272 13.84 7.19 -9.39
N LEU A 273 13.72 7.05 -10.71
CA LEU A 273 14.22 8.07 -11.65
C LEU A 273 13.49 9.41 -11.49
N THR A 274 12.16 9.40 -11.34
CA THR A 274 11.40 10.64 -11.13
C THR A 274 11.77 11.32 -9.81
N GLY A 275 11.99 10.56 -8.73
CA GLY A 275 12.54 11.10 -7.47
C GLY A 275 13.93 11.70 -7.65
N SER A 276 14.80 11.04 -8.42
CA SER A 276 16.16 11.52 -8.71
C SER A 276 16.15 12.79 -9.55
N PHE A 277 15.23 12.93 -10.50
CA PHE A 277 15.08 14.17 -11.26
C PHE A 277 14.69 15.36 -10.37
N SER A 278 13.91 15.12 -9.31
CA SER A 278 13.64 16.17 -8.31
C SER A 278 14.90 16.60 -7.57
N ALA A 279 15.73 15.65 -7.12
CA ALA A 279 17.00 15.96 -6.49
C ALA A 279 17.97 16.69 -7.44
N ILE A 280 18.02 16.32 -8.73
CA ILE A 280 18.84 16.98 -9.75
C ILE A 280 18.35 18.41 -10.02
N ALA A 281 17.05 18.61 -10.18
CA ALA A 281 16.47 19.93 -10.42
C ALA A 281 16.70 20.85 -9.23
N LEU A 282 16.58 20.33 -8.00
CA LEU A 282 16.93 21.07 -6.79
C LEU A 282 18.43 21.40 -6.76
N TYR A 283 19.32 20.43 -7.02
CA TYR A 283 20.75 20.65 -7.09
C TYR A 283 21.10 21.80 -8.06
N LEU A 284 20.48 21.81 -9.25
CA LEU A 284 20.65 22.88 -10.24
C LEU A 284 20.13 24.23 -9.72
N PHE A 285 18.97 24.24 -9.08
CA PHE A 285 18.41 25.44 -8.49
C PHE A 285 19.32 26.03 -7.40
N LEU A 286 19.85 25.20 -6.50
CA LEU A 286 20.76 25.66 -5.44
C LEU A 286 22.05 26.28 -6.00
N HIS A 287 22.51 25.83 -7.17
CA HIS A 287 23.67 26.44 -7.86
C HIS A 287 23.35 27.75 -8.58
N THR A 288 22.07 28.14 -8.68
CA THR A 288 21.69 29.47 -9.18
C THR A 288 21.69 30.55 -8.11
N LEU A 289 21.85 30.16 -6.84
CA LEU A 289 21.91 31.07 -5.70
C LEU A 289 23.38 31.44 -5.44
N THR A 290 23.70 32.73 -5.55
CA THR A 290 25.06 33.25 -5.74
C THR A 290 26.02 32.90 -4.59
N ASP A 291 25.57 33.04 -3.35
CA ASP A 291 26.38 32.79 -2.14
C ASP A 291 25.83 31.64 -1.28
N PHE A 292 25.07 30.73 -1.90
CA PHE A 292 24.39 29.66 -1.17
C PHE A 292 25.34 28.75 -0.39
N ALA A 293 26.51 28.43 -0.93
CA ALA A 293 27.48 27.59 -0.23
C ALA A 293 27.92 28.20 1.11
N ALA A 294 28.25 29.51 1.09
CA ALA A 294 28.67 30.23 2.28
C ALA A 294 27.52 30.36 3.30
N PHE A 295 26.29 30.60 2.82
CA PHE A 295 25.10 30.59 3.66
C PHE A 295 24.86 29.22 4.31
N ALA A 296 24.88 28.15 3.51
CA ALA A 296 24.58 26.80 3.95
C ALA A 296 25.62 26.27 4.95
N GLU A 297 26.85 26.75 4.93
CA GLU A 297 27.93 26.37 5.87
C GLU A 297 27.76 26.93 7.28
N ASN A 298 26.70 27.71 7.53
CA ASN A 298 26.41 28.21 8.85
C ASN A 298 26.18 27.04 9.86
N PRO A 299 26.98 26.94 10.94
CA PRO A 299 26.85 25.88 11.93
C PRO A 299 25.47 25.77 12.59
N HIS A 300 24.68 26.86 12.59
CA HIS A 300 23.31 26.86 13.11
C HIS A 300 22.39 25.86 12.37
N PHE A 301 22.72 25.47 11.13
CA PHE A 301 21.92 24.50 10.36
C PHE A 301 22.28 23.03 10.61
N VAL A 302 23.37 22.74 11.35
CA VAL A 302 23.85 21.37 11.58
C VAL A 302 22.78 20.51 12.23
N ALA A 303 22.14 21.04 13.28
CA ALA A 303 21.17 20.27 14.04
C ALA A 303 19.88 20.00 13.23
N MET A 304 19.40 20.99 12.46
CA MET A 304 18.33 20.79 11.48
C MET A 304 18.69 19.68 10.48
N ALA A 305 19.87 19.74 9.87
CA ALA A 305 20.30 18.75 8.89
C ALA A 305 20.40 17.33 9.48
N ASN A 306 20.92 17.20 10.70
CA ASN A 306 20.95 15.93 11.44
C ASN A 306 19.56 15.35 11.65
N ILE A 307 18.62 16.18 12.12
CA ILE A 307 17.22 15.77 12.31
C ILE A 307 16.65 15.28 10.98
N VAL A 308 16.84 16.01 9.88
CA VAL A 308 16.33 15.62 8.55
C VAL A 308 16.88 14.26 8.11
N VAL A 309 18.16 13.96 8.38
CA VAL A 309 18.75 12.64 8.04
C VAL A 309 18.11 11.53 8.86
N TYR A 310 18.09 11.66 10.19
CA TYR A 310 17.50 10.65 11.08
C TYR A 310 16.01 10.44 10.80
N PHE A 311 15.31 11.51 10.49
CA PHE A 311 13.90 11.51 10.14
C PHE A 311 13.61 10.74 8.85
N ASN A 312 14.38 10.98 7.79
CA ASN A 312 14.23 10.28 6.53
C ASN A 312 14.62 8.80 6.64
N MET A 313 15.60 8.46 7.49
CA MET A 313 15.87 7.07 7.86
C MET A 313 14.69 6.42 8.55
N LEU A 314 14.12 7.07 9.58
CA LEU A 314 12.97 6.53 10.31
C LEU A 314 11.77 6.31 9.38
N THR A 315 11.46 7.29 8.53
CA THR A 315 10.38 7.21 7.56
C THR A 315 10.59 6.07 6.58
N THR A 316 11.81 5.91 6.06
CA THR A 316 12.16 4.82 5.15
C THR A 316 12.00 3.46 5.81
N PHE A 317 12.48 3.30 7.04
CA PHE A 317 12.33 2.03 7.77
C PHE A 317 10.88 1.75 8.17
N ALA A 318 10.12 2.76 8.56
CA ALA A 318 8.69 2.58 8.81
C ALA A 318 7.97 2.11 7.54
N GLN A 319 8.30 2.71 6.39
CA GLN A 319 7.73 2.31 5.10
C GLN A 319 8.02 0.83 4.79
N THR A 320 9.30 0.45 4.84
CA THR A 320 9.71 -0.95 4.61
C THR A 320 9.00 -1.90 5.57
N PHE A 321 8.85 -1.52 6.84
CA PHE A 321 8.14 -2.33 7.84
C PHE A 321 6.69 -2.59 7.44
N PHE A 322 5.95 -1.56 7.06
CA PHE A 322 4.56 -1.74 6.65
C PHE A 322 4.44 -2.56 5.35
N LEU A 323 5.38 -2.46 4.41
CA LEU A 323 5.39 -3.29 3.19
C LEU A 323 5.45 -4.78 3.50
N PHE A 324 6.48 -5.23 4.24
CA PHE A 324 6.68 -6.67 4.42
C PHE A 324 5.75 -7.28 5.47
N THR A 325 5.13 -6.46 6.33
CA THR A 325 4.14 -6.91 7.33
C THR A 325 2.70 -6.85 6.83
N ARG A 326 2.49 -6.69 5.52
CA ARG A 326 1.21 -6.91 4.86
C ARG A 326 0.77 -8.38 4.98
N GLU A 327 -0.49 -8.63 4.68
CA GLU A 327 -1.02 -10.00 4.65
C GLU A 327 -0.19 -10.85 3.67
N PRO A 328 0.32 -12.01 4.13
CA PRO A 328 1.20 -12.84 3.32
C PRO A 328 0.44 -13.39 2.12
N MET A 329 1.12 -13.42 0.98
CA MET A 329 0.54 -13.98 -0.23
C MET A 329 0.37 -15.49 -0.08
N ARG A 330 -0.82 -16.03 -0.38
CA ARG A 330 -1.14 -17.46 -0.28
C ARG A 330 -1.35 -18.15 -1.63
N VAL A 331 -1.58 -17.37 -2.68
CA VAL A 331 -1.87 -17.84 -4.04
C VAL A 331 -1.10 -17.01 -5.05
N PHE A 332 -0.84 -17.57 -6.23
CA PHE A 332 -0.18 -16.84 -7.30
C PHE A 332 -1.03 -15.67 -7.78
N ARG A 333 -0.40 -14.50 -7.79
CA ARG A 333 -0.96 -13.24 -8.27
C ARG A 333 0.12 -12.46 -8.99
N GLU A 334 0.10 -12.51 -10.30
CA GLU A 334 1.14 -11.93 -11.15
C GLU A 334 1.24 -10.40 -10.99
N ASN A 335 0.09 -9.72 -10.87
CA ASN A 335 0.00 -8.26 -10.83
C ASN A 335 -0.09 -7.66 -9.43
N VAL A 336 0.23 -8.42 -8.38
CA VAL A 336 0.22 -7.94 -6.99
C VAL A 336 1.62 -8.07 -6.42
N GLU A 337 2.09 -7.04 -5.71
CA GLU A 337 3.36 -7.12 -4.99
C GLU A 337 3.30 -8.20 -3.90
N ASN A 338 4.29 -9.09 -3.87
CA ASN A 338 4.43 -10.05 -2.78
C ASN A 338 5.17 -9.40 -1.60
N PRO A 339 4.58 -9.31 -0.39
CA PRO A 339 5.25 -8.74 0.79
C PRO A 339 6.61 -9.37 1.10
N ASP A 340 6.80 -10.65 0.77
CA ASP A 340 8.07 -11.35 0.98
C ASP A 340 9.23 -10.77 0.18
N THR A 341 8.95 -10.20 -1.01
CA THR A 341 9.98 -9.54 -1.81
C THR A 341 10.37 -8.19 -1.20
N LYS A 342 9.57 -7.62 -0.30
CA LYS A 342 9.83 -6.31 0.34
C LYS A 342 10.51 -6.41 1.71
N ARG A 343 10.92 -7.62 2.12
CA ARG A 343 11.60 -7.83 3.40
C ARG A 343 12.97 -7.15 3.44
N ALA A 344 13.36 -6.69 4.63
CA ALA A 344 14.61 -5.95 4.84
C ALA A 344 15.90 -6.76 4.62
N ASP A 345 15.82 -8.10 4.53
CA ASP A 345 16.93 -9.00 4.18
C ASP A 345 17.07 -9.25 2.67
N ARG A 346 16.36 -8.48 1.84
CA ARG A 346 16.49 -8.49 0.37
C ARG A 346 17.42 -7.38 -0.08
N LEU A 347 18.33 -7.70 -0.99
CA LEU A 347 19.38 -6.78 -1.42
C LEU A 347 18.79 -5.55 -2.11
N HIS A 348 17.81 -5.74 -2.99
CA HIS A 348 17.16 -4.61 -3.66
C HIS A 348 16.41 -3.71 -2.68
N VAL A 349 15.86 -4.24 -1.58
CA VAL A 349 15.18 -3.45 -0.54
C VAL A 349 16.19 -2.60 0.22
N ILE A 350 17.31 -3.20 0.64
CA ILE A 350 18.40 -2.49 1.33
C ILE A 350 18.91 -1.32 0.48
N VAL A 351 19.20 -1.60 -0.79
CA VAL A 351 19.73 -0.61 -1.72
C VAL A 351 18.69 0.47 -2.05
N ASN A 352 17.41 0.11 -2.17
CA ASN A 352 16.34 1.07 -2.32
C ASN A 352 16.18 1.96 -1.08
N SER A 353 16.33 1.41 0.13
CA SER A 353 16.32 2.20 1.37
C SER A 353 17.49 3.19 1.42
N ILE A 354 18.70 2.78 1.00
CA ILE A 354 19.86 3.69 0.91
C ILE A 354 19.58 4.83 -0.07
N TYR A 355 19.09 4.50 -1.28
CA TYR A 355 18.71 5.49 -2.28
C TYR A 355 17.66 6.47 -1.73
N MET A 356 16.60 5.95 -1.10
CA MET A 356 15.51 6.76 -0.55
C MET A 356 16.03 7.71 0.54
N VAL A 357 16.83 7.23 1.50
CA VAL A 357 17.43 8.07 2.54
C VAL A 357 18.31 9.15 1.92
N TYR A 358 19.22 8.79 1.01
CA TYR A 358 20.12 9.74 0.36
C TYR A 358 19.34 10.83 -0.41
N SER A 359 18.42 10.42 -1.28
CA SER A 359 17.67 11.34 -2.15
C SER A 359 16.72 12.23 -1.35
N MET A 360 15.99 11.67 -0.38
CA MET A 360 15.07 12.46 0.44
C MET A 360 15.80 13.39 1.39
N SER A 361 16.92 12.96 1.99
CA SER A 361 17.72 13.84 2.86
C SER A 361 18.34 14.99 2.08
N PHE A 362 18.95 14.73 0.91
CA PHE A 362 19.49 15.80 0.07
C PHE A 362 18.39 16.79 -0.33
N THR A 363 17.24 16.28 -0.77
CA THR A 363 16.12 17.10 -1.22
C THR A 363 15.52 17.93 -0.08
N ALA A 364 15.28 17.33 1.08
CA ALA A 364 14.67 17.99 2.22
C ALA A 364 15.60 19.05 2.84
N ILE A 365 16.90 18.76 3.01
CA ILE A 365 17.87 19.74 3.49
C ILE A 365 18.00 20.88 2.48
N GLY A 366 18.12 20.57 1.19
CA GLY A 366 18.23 21.58 0.14
C GLY A 366 17.01 22.49 0.04
N ILE A 367 15.80 21.95 0.16
CA ILE A 367 14.57 22.75 0.21
C ILE A 367 14.57 23.64 1.45
N ALA A 368 14.87 23.11 2.64
CA ALA A 368 14.87 23.90 3.87
C ALA A 368 15.88 25.06 3.80
N LEU A 369 17.11 24.78 3.37
CA LEU A 369 18.14 25.81 3.19
C LEU A 369 17.78 26.82 2.11
N ALA A 370 17.19 26.39 0.99
CA ALA A 370 16.74 27.30 -0.05
C ALA A 370 15.62 28.23 0.44
N LEU A 371 14.67 27.71 1.23
CA LEU A 371 13.60 28.52 1.82
C LEU A 371 14.16 29.56 2.80
N LEU A 372 15.08 29.14 3.67
CA LEU A 372 15.73 30.04 4.63
C LEU A 372 16.58 31.10 3.92
N TYR A 373 17.38 30.71 2.93
CA TYR A 373 18.17 31.62 2.09
C TYR A 373 17.27 32.65 1.41
N SER A 374 16.16 32.18 0.82
CA SER A 374 15.23 33.03 0.09
C SER A 374 14.51 34.01 1.00
N TYR A 375 14.13 33.58 2.20
CA TYR A 375 13.50 34.43 3.20
C TYR A 375 14.45 35.50 3.73
N ASP A 376 15.69 35.13 4.05
CA ASP A 376 16.71 36.06 4.55
C ASP A 376 17.00 37.18 3.53
N HIS A 377 17.15 36.81 2.25
CA HIS A 377 17.33 37.78 1.18
C HIS A 377 16.08 38.63 0.92
N ALA A 378 14.88 38.04 1.03
CA ALA A 378 13.62 38.76 0.82
C ALA A 378 13.44 39.95 1.79
N ILE A 379 14.04 39.89 2.98
CA ILE A 379 14.08 41.02 3.93
C ILE A 379 14.86 42.21 3.34
N MET A 380 15.90 41.94 2.54
CA MET A 380 16.72 42.96 1.89
C MET A 380 16.18 43.36 0.50
N GLY A 381 15.31 42.54 -0.09
CA GLY A 381 14.69 42.75 -1.38
C GLY A 381 14.32 41.42 -2.04
N LYS A 382 13.28 41.43 -2.86
CA LYS A 382 12.90 40.23 -3.62
C LYS A 382 13.99 39.82 -4.61
N MET A 383 14.08 38.52 -4.87
CA MET A 383 15.07 37.96 -5.79
C MET A 383 14.43 37.43 -7.08
N PRO A 384 15.18 37.31 -8.19
CA PRO A 384 14.69 36.59 -9.36
C PRO A 384 14.60 35.08 -9.08
N LEU A 385 13.47 34.46 -9.41
CA LEU A 385 13.30 33.00 -9.31
C LEU A 385 13.85 32.30 -10.55
N SER A 386 14.79 31.37 -10.35
CA SER A 386 15.31 30.53 -11.42
C SER A 386 14.27 29.51 -11.91
N PRO A 387 14.14 29.26 -13.24
CA PRO A 387 13.27 28.23 -13.80
C PRO A 387 13.53 26.81 -13.26
N TYR A 388 14.74 26.52 -12.76
CA TYR A 388 15.05 25.22 -12.15
C TYR A 388 14.23 24.94 -10.88
N PHE A 389 13.76 25.97 -10.17
CA PHE A 389 12.85 25.77 -9.04
C PHE A 389 11.50 25.22 -9.52
N ALA A 390 10.93 25.80 -10.59
CA ALA A 390 9.69 25.30 -11.19
C ALA A 390 9.86 23.85 -11.67
N LEU A 391 11.03 23.51 -12.24
CA LEU A 391 11.36 22.13 -12.61
C LEU A 391 11.38 21.20 -11.39
N ALA A 392 11.99 21.61 -10.28
CA ALA A 392 12.04 20.82 -9.04
C ALA A 392 10.65 20.55 -8.47
N ILE A 393 9.77 21.56 -8.48
CA ILE A 393 8.37 21.43 -8.07
C ILE A 393 7.61 20.51 -9.03
N PHE A 394 7.79 20.65 -10.35
CA PHE A 394 7.18 19.77 -11.35
C PHE A 394 7.56 18.30 -11.13
N THR A 395 8.85 18.01 -11.00
CA THR A 395 9.33 16.64 -10.78
C THR A 395 8.86 16.07 -9.44
N SER A 396 8.68 16.92 -8.42
CA SER A 396 8.12 16.50 -7.13
C SER A 396 6.64 16.11 -7.27
N HIS A 397 5.83 16.91 -7.96
CA HIS A 397 4.44 16.55 -8.27
C HIS A 397 4.36 15.29 -9.12
N LEU A 398 5.22 15.16 -10.12
CA LEU A 398 5.29 13.97 -10.98
C LEU A 398 5.62 12.72 -10.16
N PHE A 399 6.61 12.78 -9.26
CA PHE A 399 6.96 11.68 -8.36
C PHE A 399 5.79 11.30 -7.44
N LEU A 400 5.16 12.28 -6.80
CA LEU A 400 4.02 12.04 -5.91
C LEU A 400 2.87 11.38 -6.69
N TRP A 401 2.49 11.92 -7.84
CA TRP A 401 1.44 11.35 -8.68
C TRP A 401 1.80 9.94 -9.17
N PHE A 402 3.02 9.76 -9.67
CA PHE A 402 3.43 8.49 -10.26
C PHE A 402 3.48 7.37 -9.21
N SER A 403 4.03 7.66 -8.03
CA SER A 403 4.13 6.71 -6.93
C SER A 403 2.78 6.38 -6.29
N SER A 404 1.77 7.25 -6.40
CA SER A 404 0.52 7.10 -5.63
C SER A 404 -0.76 6.93 -6.43
N CYS A 405 -0.85 7.49 -7.63
CA CYS A 405 -2.10 7.64 -8.39
C CYS A 405 -1.99 7.18 -9.84
N SER A 406 -0.79 6.82 -10.31
CA SER A 406 -0.62 6.24 -11.64
C SER A 406 -1.37 4.90 -11.78
N PRO A 407 -1.74 4.50 -13.01
CA PRO A 407 -2.34 3.19 -13.26
C PRO A 407 -1.49 2.04 -12.71
N PHE A 408 -0.17 2.16 -12.74
CA PHE A 408 0.76 1.19 -12.16
C PHE A 408 0.63 1.12 -10.64
N ALA A 409 0.64 2.26 -9.94
CA ALA A 409 0.50 2.32 -8.49
C ALA A 409 -0.81 1.68 -8.01
N VAL A 410 -1.91 1.92 -8.74
CA VAL A 410 -3.21 1.31 -8.45
C VAL A 410 -3.19 -0.20 -8.74
N GLN A 411 -2.67 -0.61 -9.90
CA GLN A 411 -2.63 -2.01 -10.32
C GLN A 411 -1.85 -2.89 -9.32
N PHE A 412 -0.70 -2.40 -8.85
CA PHE A 412 0.16 -3.14 -7.92
C PHE A 412 -0.25 -3.03 -6.46
N ASN A 413 -1.30 -2.24 -6.15
CA ASN A 413 -1.69 -1.88 -4.79
C ASN A 413 -0.48 -1.32 -4.01
N ALA A 414 0.22 -0.37 -4.66
CA ALA A 414 1.40 0.27 -4.12
C ALA A 414 1.06 0.97 -2.80
N GLU A 415 2.02 0.96 -1.87
CA GLU A 415 1.76 1.46 -0.53
C GLU A 415 1.61 2.98 -0.42
N CYS A 416 2.30 3.70 -1.29
CA CYS A 416 2.16 5.14 -1.41
C CYS A 416 0.82 5.57 -2.02
N ALA A 417 -0.10 4.62 -2.34
CA ALA A 417 -1.38 4.91 -2.96
C ALA A 417 -2.10 6.08 -2.27
N GLY A 418 -2.41 7.10 -3.08
CA GLY A 418 -3.03 8.38 -2.73
C GLY A 418 -2.25 9.34 -1.80
N SER A 419 -0.95 9.14 -1.56
CA SER A 419 -0.08 10.18 -0.98
C SER A 419 -0.09 11.49 -1.78
N PHE A 420 -0.25 11.46 -3.11
CA PHE A 420 -0.45 12.66 -3.94
C PHE A 420 -1.70 13.47 -3.55
N ILE A 421 -2.80 12.78 -3.22
CA ILE A 421 -4.05 13.45 -2.80
C ILE A 421 -3.80 14.27 -1.52
N PHE A 422 -2.90 13.81 -0.66
CA PHE A 422 -2.59 14.47 0.60
C PHE A 422 -1.46 15.51 0.49
N LEU A 423 -0.33 15.15 -0.12
CA LEU A 423 0.89 15.97 -0.10
C LEU A 423 0.90 17.04 -1.20
N SER A 424 0.25 16.81 -2.34
CA SER A 424 0.28 17.75 -3.47
C SER A 424 -0.26 19.15 -3.09
N PRO A 425 -1.40 19.28 -2.37
CA PRO A 425 -1.86 20.59 -1.91
C PRO A 425 -0.86 21.33 -1.01
N ILE A 426 -0.15 20.62 -0.14
CA ILE A 426 0.87 21.20 0.75
C ILE A 426 2.03 21.77 -0.09
N VAL A 427 2.51 21.01 -1.08
CA VAL A 427 3.57 21.46 -1.99
C VAL A 427 3.14 22.69 -2.79
N ILE A 428 1.90 22.72 -3.29
CA ILE A 428 1.33 23.88 -4.00
C ILE A 428 1.29 25.11 -3.10
N ILE A 429 0.76 24.97 -1.88
CA ILE A 429 0.64 26.09 -0.94
C ILE A 429 2.03 26.63 -0.61
N LEU A 430 2.97 25.77 -0.17
CA LEU A 430 4.30 26.20 0.26
C LEU A 430 5.11 26.84 -0.88
N SER A 431 5.09 26.24 -2.08
CA SER A 431 5.81 26.79 -3.23
C SER A 431 5.22 28.12 -3.69
N SER A 432 3.88 28.27 -3.67
CA SER A 432 3.22 29.53 -4.01
C SER A 432 3.51 30.63 -2.98
N LEU A 433 3.45 30.28 -1.68
CA LEU A 433 3.77 31.21 -0.59
C LEU A 433 5.23 31.68 -0.68
N CYS A 434 6.16 30.75 -0.90
CA CYS A 434 7.56 31.05 -1.10
C CYS A 434 7.78 32.00 -2.30
N SER A 435 7.14 31.72 -3.43
CA SER A 435 7.20 32.56 -4.62
C SER A 435 6.71 33.99 -4.37
N VAL A 436 5.57 34.14 -3.69
CA VAL A 436 4.94 35.44 -3.45
C VAL A 436 5.75 36.27 -2.45
N LEU A 437 6.29 35.64 -1.41
CA LEU A 437 7.03 36.33 -0.37
C LEU A 437 8.45 36.69 -0.81
N CYS A 438 9.16 35.77 -1.48
CA CYS A 438 10.61 35.88 -1.62
C CYS A 438 11.07 36.32 -3.02
N PHE A 439 10.22 36.22 -4.04
CA PHE A 439 10.66 36.37 -5.42
C PHE A 439 9.86 37.43 -6.21
N ASP A 440 10.55 38.05 -7.16
CA ASP A 440 9.99 39.00 -8.10
C ASP A 440 9.23 38.30 -9.22
N SER A 441 8.26 39.00 -9.80
CA SER A 441 7.58 38.53 -11.01
C SER A 441 8.58 38.34 -12.14
N GLY A 442 8.55 37.18 -12.79
CA GLY A 442 9.42 36.86 -13.91
C GLY A 442 9.15 35.45 -14.45
N MET A 443 9.99 34.99 -15.36
CA MET A 443 9.81 33.69 -16.03
C MET A 443 9.78 32.50 -15.06
N GLY A 444 10.61 32.50 -14.00
CA GLY A 444 10.58 31.43 -13.00
C GLY A 444 9.27 31.37 -12.23
N VAL A 445 8.74 32.52 -11.79
CA VAL A 445 7.45 32.62 -11.08
C VAL A 445 6.29 32.23 -12.01
N LEU A 446 6.33 32.66 -13.28
CA LEU A 446 5.34 32.27 -14.27
C LEU A 446 5.31 30.75 -14.48
N LEU A 447 6.48 30.13 -14.65
CA LEU A 447 6.60 28.68 -14.82
C LEU A 447 6.15 27.92 -13.57
N LEU A 448 6.51 28.40 -12.38
CA LEU A 448 6.06 27.80 -11.12
C LEU A 448 4.54 27.83 -11.00
N ASN A 449 3.92 28.97 -11.29
CA ASN A 449 2.46 29.10 -11.26
C ASN A 449 1.78 28.17 -12.27
N LEU A 450 2.35 28.01 -13.48
CA LEU A 450 1.87 27.05 -14.47
C LEU A 450 1.96 25.61 -13.96
N VAL A 451 3.10 25.24 -13.36
CA VAL A 451 3.30 23.91 -12.76
C VAL A 451 2.27 23.65 -11.66
N ASN A 452 2.09 24.60 -10.73
CA ASN A 452 1.12 24.48 -9.65
C ASN A 452 -0.32 24.41 -10.18
N PHE A 453 -0.65 25.17 -11.22
CA PHE A 453 -1.97 25.10 -11.86
C PHE A 453 -2.23 23.71 -12.46
N VAL A 454 -1.28 23.16 -13.23
CA VAL A 454 -1.39 21.80 -13.78
C VAL A 454 -1.46 20.74 -12.67
N ALA A 455 -0.69 20.91 -11.59
CA ALA A 455 -0.73 20.03 -10.43
C ALA A 455 -2.10 20.06 -9.73
N ILE A 456 -2.73 21.23 -9.56
CA ILE A 456 -4.09 21.38 -9.01
C ILE A 456 -5.10 20.67 -9.90
N LEU A 457 -5.05 20.88 -11.23
CA LEU A 457 -5.96 20.21 -12.16
C LEU A 457 -5.83 18.68 -12.09
N THR A 458 -4.58 18.19 -12.08
CA THR A 458 -4.29 16.75 -11.99
C THR A 458 -4.75 16.19 -10.64
N TRP A 459 -4.49 16.91 -9.55
CA TRP A 459 -4.96 16.58 -8.21
C TRP A 459 -6.48 16.52 -8.16
N LEU A 460 -7.18 17.50 -8.73
CA LEU A 460 -8.64 17.54 -8.77
C LEU A 460 -9.21 16.37 -9.58
N CYS A 461 -8.64 16.05 -10.74
CA CYS A 461 -9.05 14.87 -11.52
C CYS A 461 -8.87 13.57 -10.75
N CYS A 462 -7.72 13.38 -10.08
CA CYS A 462 -7.46 12.20 -9.26
C CYS A 462 -8.40 12.15 -8.05
N PHE A 463 -8.63 13.30 -7.42
CA PHE A 463 -9.51 13.46 -6.28
C PHE A 463 -10.96 13.14 -6.64
N LEU A 464 -11.47 13.62 -7.78
CA LEU A 464 -12.82 13.35 -8.23
C LEU A 464 -13.01 11.88 -8.62
N ARG A 465 -12.01 11.28 -9.28
CA ARG A 465 -12.04 9.87 -9.68
C ARG A 465 -11.98 8.90 -8.50
N SER A 466 -11.25 9.23 -7.44
CA SER A 466 -11.01 8.33 -6.30
C SER A 466 -11.76 8.72 -5.02
N GLY A 467 -12.12 9.99 -4.87
CA GLY A 467 -12.68 10.59 -3.65
C GLY A 467 -14.20 10.71 -3.64
N VAL A 468 -14.88 10.76 -4.80
CA VAL A 468 -16.35 10.88 -4.86
C VAL A 468 -17.06 9.60 -4.41
N GLU A 469 -16.48 8.42 -4.64
CA GLU A 469 -17.10 7.14 -4.26
C GLU A 469 -16.94 6.77 -2.77
N LYS A 470 -15.93 7.32 -2.07
CA LYS A 470 -15.57 6.87 -0.70
C LYS A 470 -15.33 8.01 0.30
N GLY A 471 -15.12 9.25 -0.15
CA GLY A 471 -14.82 10.42 0.68
C GLY A 471 -13.37 10.47 1.21
N ILE A 472 -12.85 11.68 1.45
CA ILE A 472 -11.50 11.93 2.03
C ILE A 472 -11.28 11.12 3.31
N PHE A 473 -12.31 11.03 4.16
CA PHE A 473 -12.22 10.31 5.43
C PHE A 473 -12.05 8.81 5.27
N HIS A 474 -12.55 8.19 4.20
CA HIS A 474 -12.27 6.77 3.93
C HIS A 474 -10.83 6.56 3.49
N PHE A 475 -10.30 7.50 2.71
CA PHE A 475 -8.90 7.48 2.28
C PHE A 475 -7.95 7.64 3.49
N ILE A 476 -8.18 8.64 4.34
CA ILE A 476 -7.48 8.80 5.64
C ILE A 476 -7.67 7.55 6.52
N ARG A 477 -8.86 6.92 6.49
CA ARG A 477 -9.18 5.71 7.26
C ARG A 477 -8.47 4.45 6.76
N ALA A 478 -8.23 4.34 5.46
CA ALA A 478 -7.49 3.23 4.85
C ALA A 478 -5.97 3.33 5.10
N HIS A 479 -5.43 4.55 5.22
CA HIS A 479 -4.01 4.83 5.43
C HIS A 479 -3.70 5.42 6.83
N ARG A 480 -4.53 5.16 7.84
CA ARG A 480 -4.46 5.81 9.18
C ARG A 480 -3.10 5.76 9.86
N ALA A 481 -2.42 4.62 9.79
CA ALA A 481 -1.11 4.46 10.42
C ALA A 481 -0.05 5.32 9.72
N TYR A 482 -0.10 5.41 8.39
CA TYR A 482 0.75 6.30 7.60
C TYR A 482 0.45 7.77 7.86
N PHE A 483 -0.82 8.14 7.90
CA PHE A 483 -1.24 9.51 8.18
C PHE A 483 -0.81 9.95 9.59
N ALA A 484 -1.10 9.14 10.61
CA ALA A 484 -0.68 9.43 11.97
C ALA A 484 0.84 9.49 12.08
N LEU A 485 1.55 8.55 11.42
CA LEU A 485 3.01 8.56 11.40
C LEU A 485 3.54 9.84 10.75
N TYR A 486 3.14 10.20 9.53
CA TYR A 486 3.60 11.41 8.84
C TYR A 486 3.26 12.69 9.59
N VAL A 487 2.07 12.80 10.20
CA VAL A 487 1.69 13.96 11.01
C VAL A 487 2.52 14.04 12.29
N ILE A 488 2.69 12.95 13.03
CA ILE A 488 3.54 12.89 14.22
C ILE A 488 4.97 13.23 13.85
N LEU A 489 5.46 12.67 12.76
CA LEU A 489 6.78 12.88 12.22
C LEU A 489 6.98 14.36 11.81
N PHE A 490 6.05 14.95 11.07
CA PHE A 490 6.11 16.38 10.71
C PHE A 490 6.05 17.29 11.94
N PHE A 491 5.23 16.94 12.93
CA PHE A 491 5.14 17.67 14.20
C PHE A 491 6.42 17.53 15.03
N LEU A 492 7.02 16.34 15.07
CA LEU A 492 8.30 16.07 15.73
C LEU A 492 9.44 16.81 15.03
N PHE A 493 9.45 16.84 13.70
CA PHE A 493 10.36 17.66 12.91
C PHE A 493 10.24 19.14 13.30
N TYR A 494 9.01 19.68 13.33
CA TYR A 494 8.77 21.08 13.69
C TYR A 494 9.16 21.41 15.13
N ILE A 495 8.81 20.57 16.11
CA ILE A 495 9.21 20.76 17.52
C ILE A 495 10.73 20.74 17.65
N LEU A 496 11.39 19.77 17.02
CA LEU A 496 12.84 19.65 17.11
C LEU A 496 13.53 20.80 16.36
N SER A 497 12.98 21.29 15.25
CA SER A 497 13.55 22.40 14.47
C SER A 497 13.31 23.78 15.07
N VAL A 498 12.28 23.98 15.90
CA VAL A 498 11.95 25.27 16.54
C VAL A 498 12.69 25.46 17.89
N HIS A 499 13.23 24.39 18.46
CA HIS A 499 14.04 24.43 19.69
C HIS A 499 15.55 24.39 19.44
N LEU A 500 15.97 24.62 18.19
CA LEU A 500 17.33 24.83 17.72
C LEU A 500 17.42 26.20 17.07
#